data_AF-Q2SNQ5-F1
#
_entry.id   AF-Q2SNQ5-F1
#
_cell.length_a   1.000
_cell.length_b   1.000
_cell.length_c   1.000
_cell.angle_alpha   90.00
_cell.angle_beta   90.00
_cell.angle_gamma   90.00
#
_symmetry.space_group_name_H-M   'P 1'
#
loop_
_entity.id
_entity.type
_entity.pdbx_description
1 polymer ?
#
loop_
_entity_poly.entity_id
_entity_poly.type
_entity_poly.pdbx_seq_one_letter_code
_entity_poly.pdbx_strand_id
1 'polypeptide(L)'
;MDMRFYGVDWIAMLLTFVAVWQIGNKNKAGFWLMMLANVGWMMVGIMGQSTAIFLANAVFLSMNWRAASKWAKQETTAHADTA
;
A
#
# COMPACT_ATOMS: atom_id res chain seq x y z
N MET A 1 16.63 26.91 -11.85
CA MET A 1 17.24 25.59 -12.09
C MET A 1 16.84 24.77 -10.90
N ASP A 2 15.64 24.18 -10.93
CA ASP A 2 15.03 23.57 -9.73
C ASP A 2 14.41 22.22 -10.09
N MET A 3 15.27 21.25 -10.41
CA MET A 3 14.91 19.84 -10.53
C MET A 3 14.72 19.22 -9.14
N ARG A 4 13.85 19.83 -8.33
CA ARG A 4 13.63 19.44 -6.95
C ARG A 4 12.28 18.74 -6.85
N PHE A 5 12.33 17.40 -6.80
CA PHE A 5 11.31 16.52 -6.20
C PHE A 5 10.15 15.97 -7.04
N TYR A 6 10.20 15.98 -8.37
CA TYR A 6 9.17 15.28 -9.15
C TYR A 6 9.29 13.75 -9.17
N GLY A 7 10.37 13.11 -8.70
CA GLY A 7 10.51 11.65 -8.85
C GLY A 7 9.72 10.78 -7.85
N VAL A 8 9.52 11.27 -6.61
CA VAL A 8 9.00 10.43 -5.51
C VAL A 8 7.52 10.11 -5.70
N ASP A 9 6.74 11.08 -6.19
CA ASP A 9 5.33 10.88 -6.59
C ASP A 9 5.22 9.80 -7.67
N TRP A 10 5.98 9.91 -8.76
CA TRP A 10 5.95 8.91 -9.84
C TRP A 10 6.33 7.51 -9.37
N ILE A 11 7.35 7.41 -8.51
CA ILE A 11 7.75 6.12 -7.93
C ILE A 11 6.64 5.58 -7.02
N ALA A 12 6.05 6.41 -6.15
CA ALA A 12 4.95 6.02 -5.27
C ALA A 12 3.72 5.56 -6.08
N MET A 13 3.37 6.27 -7.15
CA MET A 13 2.28 5.92 -8.05
C MET A 13 2.51 4.58 -8.75
N LEU A 14 3.71 4.36 -9.31
CA LEU A 14 4.06 3.08 -9.94
C LEU A 14 4.02 1.92 -8.93
N LEU A 15 4.55 2.13 -7.72
CA LEU A 15 4.46 1.16 -6.62
C LEU A 15 3.00 0.87 -6.25
N THR A 16 2.14 1.88 -6.17
CA THR A 16 0.71 1.70 -5.93
C THR A 16 0.07 0.85 -7.02
N PHE A 17 0.35 1.09 -8.30
CA PHE A 17 -0.20 0.28 -9.39
C PHE A 17 0.26 -1.18 -9.35
N VAL A 18 1.56 -1.41 -9.15
CA VAL A 18 2.10 -2.77 -9.02
C VAL A 18 1.50 -3.47 -7.80
N ALA A 19 1.33 -2.75 -6.68
CA ALA A 19 0.71 -3.27 -5.48
C ALA A 19 -0.75 -3.68 -5.71
N VAL A 20 -1.58 -2.82 -6.31
CA VAL A 20 -2.97 -3.13 -6.63
C VAL A 20 -3.07 -4.31 -7.59
N TRP A 21 -2.21 -4.36 -8.62
CA TRP A 21 -2.16 -5.48 -9.55
C TRP A 21 -1.85 -6.80 -8.84
N GLN A 22 -0.87 -6.81 -7.92
CA GLN A 22 -0.55 -8.01 -7.14
C GLN A 22 -1.68 -8.42 -6.18
N ILE A 23 -2.34 -7.46 -5.53
CA ILE A 23 -3.51 -7.75 -4.68
C ILE A 23 -4.64 -8.38 -5.53
N GLY A 24 -4.90 -7.84 -6.72
CA GLY A 24 -5.87 -8.38 -7.67
C GLY A 24 -5.51 -9.79 -8.14
N ASN A 25 -4.22 -10.08 -8.31
CA ASN A 25 -3.70 -11.41 -8.63
C ASN A 25 -3.60 -12.35 -7.40
N LYS A 26 -4.30 -12.03 -6.30
CA LYS A 26 -4.31 -12.75 -5.02
C LYS A 26 -2.93 -12.97 -4.38
N ASN A 27 -1.94 -12.14 -4.72
CA ASN A 27 -0.60 -12.23 -4.17
C ASN A 27 -0.44 -11.32 -2.94
N LYS A 28 -0.11 -11.93 -1.80
CA LYS A 28 0.15 -11.24 -0.52
C LYS A 28 1.26 -10.18 -0.61
N ALA A 29 2.23 -10.34 -1.53
CA ALA A 29 3.29 -9.37 -1.76
C ALA A 29 2.75 -7.97 -2.14
N GLY A 30 1.53 -7.90 -2.71
CA GLY A 30 0.87 -6.64 -3.01
C GLY A 30 0.61 -5.76 -1.78
N PHE A 31 0.32 -6.33 -0.61
CA PHE A 31 0.14 -5.53 0.62
C PHE A 31 1.44 -4.91 1.10
N TRP A 32 2.56 -5.63 1.00
CA TRP A 32 3.88 -5.12 1.37
C TRP A 32 4.32 -3.98 0.45
N LEU A 33 4.07 -4.12 -0.85
CA LEU A 33 4.32 -3.04 -1.81
C LEU A 33 3.41 -1.84 -1.58
N MET A 34 2.14 -2.06 -1.23
CA MET A 34 1.23 -0.97 -0.89
C MET A 34 1.69 -0.21 0.35
N MET A 35 2.22 -0.90 1.36
CA MET A 35 2.82 -0.24 2.52
C MET A 35 4.00 0.64 2.15
N LEU A 36 4.90 0.17 1.28
CA LEU A 36 6.02 0.99 0.77
C LEU A 36 5.52 2.20 -0.01
N ALA A 37 4.49 2.02 -0.84
CA ALA A 37 3.85 3.11 -1.58
C ALA A 37 3.26 4.16 -0.63
N ASN A 38 2.56 3.74 0.43
CA ASN A 38 1.99 4.65 1.43
C ASN A 38 3.08 5.46 2.16
N VAL A 39 4.25 4.87 2.44
CA VAL A 39 5.40 5.64 2.98
C VAL A 39 5.88 6.69 1.97
N GLY A 40 5.94 6.35 0.68
CA GLY A 40 6.21 7.30 -0.40
C GLY A 40 5.21 8.45 -0.43
N TRP A 41 3.92 8.15 -0.36
CA TRP A 41 2.85 9.15 -0.31
C TRP A 41 2.88 9.99 0.97
N MET A 42 3.27 9.42 2.12
CA MET A 42 3.50 10.20 3.35
C MET A 42 4.66 11.20 3.16
N MET A 43 5.76 10.80 2.51
CA MET A 43 6.85 11.72 2.18
C MET A 43 6.38 12.84 1.24
N VAL A 44 5.60 12.50 0.20
CA VAL A 44 4.96 13.50 -0.68
C VAL A 44 4.05 14.44 0.11
N GLY A 45 3.28 13.92 1.06
CA GLY A 45 2.44 14.72 1.96
C GLY A 45 3.23 15.71 2.81
N ILE A 46 4.36 15.29 3.39
CA ILE A 46 5.24 16.18 4.17
C ILE A 46 5.83 17.27 3.27
N MET A 47 6.32 16.89 2.08
CA MET A 47 6.93 17.83 1.13
C MET A 47 5.93 18.83 0.57
N GLY A 48 4.70 18.39 0.32
CA GLY A 48 3.59 19.23 -0.09
C GLY A 48 2.88 19.96 1.07
N GLN A 49 3.39 19.84 2.30
CA GLN A 49 2.79 20.42 3.52
C GLN A 49 1.30 20.05 3.68
N SER A 50 0.93 18.85 3.25
CA SER A 50 -0.43 18.32 3.28
C SER A 50 -0.60 17.29 4.40
N THR A 51 -1.13 17.75 5.52
CA THR A 51 -1.49 16.90 6.66
C THR A 51 -2.53 15.83 6.28
N ALA A 52 -3.40 16.14 5.32
CA ALA A 52 -4.43 15.21 4.84
C ALA A 52 -3.80 14.00 4.14
N ILE A 53 -2.84 14.22 3.22
CA ILE A 53 -2.15 13.13 2.52
C ILE A 53 -1.37 12.27 3.50
N PHE A 54 -0.65 12.91 4.44
CA PHE A 54 0.10 12.19 5.47
C PHE A 54 -0.80 11.29 6.33
N LEU A 55 -1.87 11.84 6.89
CA LEU A 55 -2.78 11.09 7.76
C LEU A 55 -3.51 9.96 7.02
N ALA A 56 -3.99 10.23 5.79
CA ALA A 56 -4.65 9.21 4.99
C ALA A 56 -3.72 8.01 4.72
N ASN A 57 -2.48 8.28 4.33
CA ASN A 57 -1.52 7.23 4.03
C ASN A 57 -1.02 6.50 5.30
N ALA A 58 -0.96 7.17 6.45
CA ALA A 58 -0.70 6.51 7.73
C ALA A 58 -1.82 5.52 8.10
N VAL A 59 -3.08 5.91 7.91
CA VAL A 59 -4.23 5.02 8.12
C VAL A 59 -4.18 3.85 7.14
N PHE A 60 -3.97 4.10 5.84
CA PHE A 60 -3.87 3.04 4.83
C PHE A 60 -2.71 2.09 5.09
N LEU A 61 -1.58 2.58 5.60
CA LEU A 61 -0.46 1.73 5.99
C LEU A 61 -0.86 0.75 7.11
N SER A 62 -1.60 1.22 8.13
CA SER A 62 -2.12 0.35 9.19
C SER A 62 -3.14 -0.68 8.68
N MET A 63 -3.99 -0.29 7.73
CA MET A 63 -4.96 -1.19 7.12
C MET A 63 -4.29 -2.27 6.28
N ASN A 64 -3.29 -1.90 5.47
CA ASN A 64 -2.51 -2.84 4.66
C ASN A 64 -1.72 -3.82 5.53
N TRP A 65 -1.15 -3.36 6.65
CA TRP A 65 -0.51 -4.25 7.63
C TRP A 65 -1.48 -5.28 8.20
N ARG A 66 -2.68 -4.83 8.61
CA ARG A 66 -3.74 -5.72 9.13
C ARG A 66 -4.20 -6.72 8.06
N ALA A 67 -4.38 -6.27 6.82
CA ALA A 67 -4.78 -7.13 5.71
C ALA A 67 -3.70 -8.19 5.40
N ALA A 68 -2.42 -7.79 5.34
CA ALA A 68 -1.29 -8.70 5.18
C ALA A 68 -1.24 -9.75 6.30
N SER A 69 -1.52 -9.36 7.55
CA SER A 69 -1.53 -10.29 8.69
C SER A 69 -2.68 -11.30 8.62
N LYS A 70 -3.84 -10.91 8.07
CA LYS A 70 -5.05 -11.76 8.00
C LYS A 70 -5.14 -12.61 6.72
N TRP A 71 -4.38 -12.30 5.68
CA TRP A 71 -4.48 -12.93 4.36
C TRP A 71 -4.31 -14.47 4.39
N ALA A 72 -3.51 -15.02 5.30
CA ALA A 72 -3.30 -16.48 5.40
C ALA A 72 -4.49 -17.26 6.02
N LYS A 73 -5.44 -16.57 6.69
CA LYS A 73 -6.57 -17.24 7.36
C LYS A 73 -7.75 -17.51 6.43
N GLN A 74 -7.73 -17.03 5.19
CA GLN A 74 -8.83 -17.19 4.24
C GLN A 74 -8.70 -18.43 3.34
N GLU A 75 -7.51 -19.03 3.24
CA GLU A 75 -7.33 -20.26 2.45
C GLU A 75 -7.79 -21.53 3.20
N THR A 76 -7.74 -21.53 4.53
CA THR A 76 -8.09 -22.71 5.34
C THR A 76 -9.60 -22.89 5.56
N THR A 77 -10.38 -21.81 5.61
CA THR A 77 -11.81 -21.90 5.98
C THR A 77 -12.73 -22.28 4.81
N ALA A 78 -12.29 -22.14 3.56
CA ALA A 78 -13.10 -22.50 2.39
C ALA A 78 -13.25 -24.02 2.19
N HIS A 79 -12.37 -24.83 2.79
CA HIS A 79 -12.40 -26.30 2.69
C HIS A 79 -12.99 -27.00 3.93
N ALA A 80 -13.32 -26.28 5.00
CA ALA A 80 -13.84 -26.87 6.24
C ALA A 80 -15.38 -26.97 6.30
N ASP A 81 -16.11 -26.19 5.49
CA ASP A 81 -17.59 -26.18 5.46
C ASP A 81 -18.19 -27.22 4.49
N THR A 82 -17.36 -28.10 3.91
CA THR A 82 -17.80 -29.19 3.00
C THR A 82 -17.36 -30.60 3.44
N ALA A 83 -16.81 -30.75 4.65
CA ALA A 83 -16.35 -32.03 5.20
C ALA A 83 -17.29 -32.58 6.27
#